data_AF-A0A7J7IY61-F1
#
_entry.id   AF-A0A7J7IY61-F1
#
_cell.length_a   1.000
_cell.length_b   1.000
_cell.length_c   1.000
_cell.angle_alpha   90.00
_cell.angle_beta   90.00
_cell.angle_gamma   90.00
#
_symmetry.space_group_name_H-M   'P 1'
#
loop_
_entity.id
_entity.type
_entity.pdbx_description
1 polymer ?
#
loop_
_entity_poly.entity_id
_entity_poly.type
_entity_poly.pdbx_seq_one_letter_code
_entity_poly.pdbx_strand_id
1 'polypeptide(L)'
;MLILQSCFDGRKSIRDANYGSPFIRELVKTLYKHSSHRDLVTLFDIVQERVKKVTKKLAEKHSHMTQQVPVVTKTLTGLRKVLLFPKYIVCPDAE
;
A
#
# COMPACT_ATOMS: atom_id res chain seq x y z
N MET A 1 -2.55 16.52 2.29
CA MET A 1 -3.23 15.36 2.94
C MET A 1 -3.00 14.11 2.10
N LEU A 2 -3.03 12.92 2.70
CA LEU A 2 -2.81 11.66 2.02
C LEU A 2 -3.74 10.60 2.60
N ILE A 3 -4.63 10.08 1.77
CA ILE A 3 -5.67 9.13 2.16
C ILE A 3 -5.48 7.87 1.33
N LEU A 4 -5.44 6.73 2.02
CA LEU A 4 -5.45 5.42 1.41
C LEU A 4 -6.72 4.70 1.79
N GLN A 5 -7.51 4.37 0.78
CA GLN A 5 -8.76 3.64 0.94
C GLN A 5 -8.58 2.22 0.41
N SER A 6 -9.10 1.26 1.17
CA SER A 6 -9.07 -0.16 0.84
C SER A 6 -9.71 -0.46 -0.52
N CYS A 7 -10.78 0.26 -0.87
CA CYS A 7 -11.46 0.17 -2.16
C CYS A 7 -12.01 1.53 -2.59
N PHE A 8 -12.31 1.66 -3.89
CA PHE A 8 -13.06 2.78 -4.43
C PHE A 8 -14.48 2.85 -3.86
N ASP A 9 -15.03 4.06 -3.78
CA ASP A 9 -16.37 4.31 -3.27
C ASP A 9 -17.43 3.50 -4.04
N GLY A 10 -18.35 2.89 -3.29
CA GLY A 10 -19.38 2.01 -3.85
C GLY A 10 -18.93 0.57 -4.14
N ARG A 11 -17.67 0.20 -3.87
CA ARG A 11 -17.22 -1.21 -3.87
C ARG A 11 -17.06 -1.77 -2.46
N LYS A 12 -17.17 -3.09 -2.33
CA LYS A 12 -16.98 -3.80 -1.06
C LYS A 12 -15.49 -4.00 -0.77
N SER A 13 -15.08 -3.72 0.46
CA SER A 13 -13.77 -4.12 0.97
C SER A 13 -13.79 -5.59 1.36
N ILE A 14 -12.84 -6.36 0.82
CA ILE A 14 -12.70 -7.79 1.07
C ILE A 14 -12.02 -7.99 2.42
N ARG A 15 -12.52 -8.97 3.19
CA ARG A 15 -11.92 -9.42 4.43
C ARG A 15 -11.98 -10.93 4.52
N ASP A 16 -10.83 -11.54 4.79
CA ASP A 16 -10.75 -12.94 5.13
C ASP A 16 -10.92 -13.11 6.65
N ALA A 17 -11.66 -14.14 7.07
CA ALA A 17 -11.93 -14.39 8.49
C ALA A 17 -10.66 -14.78 9.28
N ASN A 18 -9.73 -15.49 8.64
CA ASN A 18 -8.51 -16.03 9.26
C ASN A 18 -7.31 -15.08 9.07
N TYR A 19 -7.25 -14.39 7.93
CA TYR A 19 -6.08 -13.59 7.54
C TYR A 19 -6.35 -12.08 7.44
N GLY A 20 -7.55 -11.64 7.80
CA GLY A 20 -7.96 -10.23 7.81
C GLY A 20 -8.10 -9.60 6.42
N SER A 21 -8.03 -8.26 6.38
CA SER A 21 -8.15 -7.52 5.12
C SER A 21 -6.89 -7.70 4.26
N PRO A 22 -7.02 -8.11 2.98
CA PRO A 22 -5.90 -8.15 2.05
C PRO A 22 -5.21 -6.79 1.91
N PHE A 23 -5.97 -5.69 1.98
CA PHE A 23 -5.44 -4.33 1.95
C PHE A 23 -4.50 -4.06 3.13
N ILE A 24 -4.97 -4.27 4.36
CA ILE A 24 -4.15 -4.05 5.56
C ILE A 24 -2.93 -4.97 5.57
N ARG A 25 -3.11 -6.25 5.19
CA ARG A 25 -2.02 -7.21 5.15
C ARG A 25 -0.91 -6.79 4.18
N GLU A 26 -1.26 -6.40 2.96
CA GLU A 26 -0.28 -5.97 1.97
C GLU A 26 0.29 -4.59 2.30
N LEU A 27 -0.47 -3.71 2.96
CA LEU A 27 0.03 -2.44 3.49
C LEU A 27 1.13 -2.67 4.53
N VAL A 28 0.86 -3.47 5.56
CA VAL A 28 1.84 -3.77 6.63
C VAL A 28 3.08 -4.45 6.07
N LYS A 29 2.93 -5.44 5.19
CA LYS A 29 4.08 -6.11 4.54
C LYS A 29 4.92 -5.14 3.71
N THR A 30 4.27 -4.21 3.00
CA THR A 30 4.97 -3.25 2.15
C THR A 30 5.71 -2.21 2.99
N LEU A 31 5.07 -1.69 4.04
CA LEU A 31 5.70 -0.79 5.00
C LEU A 31 6.89 -1.46 5.70
N TYR A 32 6.72 -2.68 6.21
CA TYR A 32 7.81 -3.41 6.87
C TYR A 32 9.01 -3.62 5.93
N LYS A 33 8.76 -4.00 4.67
CA LYS A 33 9.84 -4.33 3.72
C LYS A 33 10.49 -3.10 3.08
N HIS A 34 9.74 -2.01 2.90
CA HIS A 34 10.16 -0.93 2.00
C HIS A 34 10.18 0.47 2.62
N SER A 35 9.65 0.67 3.83
CA SER A 35 9.50 2.01 4.43
C SER A 35 10.82 2.75 4.66
N SER A 36 11.95 2.04 4.76
CA SER A 36 13.28 2.61 4.96
C SER A 36 13.90 3.25 3.71
N HIS A 37 13.46 2.87 2.50
CA HIS A 37 14.15 3.23 1.25
C HIS A 37 13.22 3.69 0.12
N ARG A 38 11.90 3.75 0.36
CA ARG A 38 10.91 4.21 -0.61
C ARG A 38 10.09 5.35 -0.03
N ASP A 39 9.73 6.29 -0.89
CA ASP A 39 8.78 7.33 -0.54
C ASP A 39 7.35 6.76 -0.46
N LEU A 40 6.50 7.47 0.28
CA LEU A 40 5.13 7.08 0.52
C LEU A 40 4.33 6.83 -0.76
N VAL A 41 4.50 7.64 -1.81
CA VAL A 41 3.75 7.44 -3.06
C VAL A 41 4.15 6.11 -3.69
N THR A 42 5.44 5.86 -3.81
CA THR A 42 5.96 4.59 -4.32
C THR A 42 5.51 3.40 -3.47
N LEU A 43 5.50 3.54 -2.14
CA LEU A 43 5.01 2.48 -1.24
C LEU A 43 3.55 2.13 -1.54
N PHE A 44 2.72 3.11 -1.84
CA PHE A 44 1.29 2.88 -2.09
C PHE A 44 1.02 2.30 -3.47
N ASP A 45 1.78 2.68 -4.49
CA ASP A 45 1.71 2.03 -5.80
C ASP A 45 2.02 0.53 -5.66
N ILE A 46 3.02 0.18 -4.83
CA ILE A 46 3.34 -1.23 -4.51
C ILE A 46 2.18 -1.90 -3.80
N VAL A 47 1.55 -1.26 -2.80
CA VAL A 47 0.39 -1.81 -2.10
C VAL A 47 -0.77 -2.05 -3.06
N GLN A 48 -1.10 -1.07 -3.90
CA GLN A 48 -2.20 -1.16 -4.85
C GLN A 48 -2.04 -2.34 -5.80
N GLU A 49 -0.84 -2.50 -6.37
CA GLU A 49 -0.49 -3.63 -7.24
C GLU A 49 -0.58 -4.98 -6.51
N ARG A 50 -0.08 -5.06 -5.27
CA ARG A 50 -0.13 -6.31 -4.48
C ARG A 50 -1.55 -6.70 -4.12
N VAL A 51 -2.37 -5.75 -3.68
CA VAL A 51 -3.77 -6.00 -3.34
C VAL A 51 -4.55 -6.45 -4.58
N LYS A 52 -4.35 -5.80 -5.72
CA LYS A 52 -4.95 -6.20 -7.00
C LYS A 52 -4.58 -7.64 -7.38
N LYS A 53 -3.30 -8.01 -7.26
CA LYS A 53 -2.82 -9.38 -7.54
C LYS A 53 -3.39 -10.42 -6.59
N VAL A 54 -3.39 -10.15 -5.29
CA VAL A 54 -3.92 -11.07 -4.27
C VAL A 54 -5.42 -11.28 -4.45
N THR A 55 -6.15 -10.20 -4.68
CA THR A 55 -7.62 -10.26 -4.80
C THR A 55 -8.06 -10.82 -6.15
N LYS A 56 -7.27 -10.64 -7.21
CA LYS A 56 -7.45 -11.38 -8.47
C LYS A 56 -7.34 -12.89 -8.28
N LYS A 57 -6.31 -13.37 -7.58
CA LYS A 57 -6.19 -14.82 -7.27
C LYS A 57 -7.33 -15.34 -6.40
N LEU A 58 -7.80 -14.53 -5.45
CA LEU A 58 -8.96 -14.88 -4.63
C LEU A 58 -10.26 -14.96 -5.44
N ALA A 59 -10.45 -14.03 -6.39
CA ALA A 59 -11.57 -14.02 -7.33
C ALA A 59 -11.54 -15.21 -8.30
N GLU A 60 -10.35 -15.63 -8.76
CA GLU A 60 -10.18 -16.83 -9.58
C GLU A 60 -10.53 -18.11 -8.80
N LYS A 61 -10.20 -18.16 -7.49
CA LYS A 61 -10.51 -19.29 -6.62
C LYS A 61 -11.98 -19.31 -6.15
N HIS A 62 -12.59 -18.14 -5.99
CA HIS A 62 -13.97 -17.99 -5.52
C HIS A 62 -14.72 -17.10 -6.51
N SER A 63 -15.51 -17.74 -7.38
CA SER A 63 -16.23 -17.11 -8.49
C SER A 63 -17.16 -15.95 -8.10
N HIS A 64 -17.54 -15.83 -6.83
CA HIS A 64 -18.37 -14.76 -6.28
C HIS A 64 -17.56 -13.57 -5.73
N MET A 65 -16.24 -13.67 -5.62
CA MET A 65 -15.40 -12.57 -5.13
C MET A 65 -15.01 -11.65 -6.27
N THR A 66 -15.31 -10.35 -6.12
CA THR A 66 -14.83 -9.32 -7.05
C THR A 66 -13.40 -8.91 -6.71
N GLN A 67 -12.63 -8.51 -7.72
CA GLN A 67 -11.32 -7.89 -7.48
C GLN A 67 -11.46 -6.58 -6.68
N GLN A 68 -10.51 -6.34 -5.79
CA GLN A 68 -10.42 -5.10 -5.03
C GLN A 68 -9.22 -4.29 -5.50
N VAL A 69 -9.47 -3.00 -5.75
CA VAL A 69 -8.47 -2.03 -6.15
C VAL A 69 -8.45 -0.90 -5.12
N PRO A 70 -7.37 -0.75 -4.35
CA PRO A 70 -7.19 0.38 -3.44
C PRO A 70 -7.16 1.71 -4.17
N VAL A 71 -7.53 2.78 -3.46
CA VAL A 71 -7.52 4.15 -3.98
C VAL A 71 -6.59 5.01 -3.13
N VAL A 72 -5.81 5.85 -3.81
CA VAL A 72 -4.89 6.79 -3.20
C VAL A 72 -5.33 8.20 -3.57
N THR A 73 -5.80 8.96 -2.58
CA THR A 73 -6.12 10.38 -2.72
C THR A 73 -5.00 11.19 -2.08
N LYS A 74 -4.29 11.97 -2.89
CA LYS A 74 -3.13 12.76 -2.43
C LYS A 74 -3.31 14.23 -2.78
N THR A 75 -3.15 15.07 -1.77
CA THR A 75 -3.02 16.54 -1.87
C THR A 75 -1.70 16.96 -1.23
N LEU A 76 -0.65 16.19 -1.49
CA LEU A 76 0.71 16.52 -1.03
C LEU A 76 1.22 17.69 -1.86
N THR A 77 1.58 18.78 -1.20
CA THR A 77 1.98 20.05 -1.83
C THR A 77 3.49 20.21 -1.97
N GLY A 78 4.29 19.30 -1.41
CA GLY A 78 5.74 19.33 -1.50
C GLY A 78 6.27 18.56 -2.70
N LEU A 79 7.16 19.18 -3.49
CA LEU A 79 8.02 18.54 -4.52
C LEU A 79 9.01 17.50 -3.95
N ARG A 80 8.95 17.21 -2.65
CA ARG A 80 9.90 16.36 -1.93
C ARG A 80 9.30 14.98 -1.67
N LYS A 81 10.11 13.94 -1.91
CA LYS A 81 9.80 12.55 -1.54
C LYS A 81 9.49 12.48 -0.04
N VAL A 82 8.32 11.91 0.31
CA VAL A 82 7.94 11.72 1.71
C VAL A 82 8.45 10.36 2.18
N LEU A 83 9.55 10.34 2.93
CA LEU A 83 10.14 9.13 3.51
C LEU A 83 9.64 8.96 4.95
N LEU A 84 9.27 7.73 5.33
CA LEU A 84 8.80 7.43 6.69
C LEU A 84 9.95 7.34 7.70
N PHE A 85 11.09 6.78 7.28
CA PHE A 85 12.27 6.63 8.11
C PHE A 85 13.51 7.09 7.34
N PRO A 86 13.78 8.41 7.24
CA PRO A 86 14.89 8.93 6.46
C PRO A 86 16.30 8.60 7.02
N LYS A 87 16.43 7.72 8.01
CA LYS A 87 17.73 7.38 8.63
C LYS A 87 18.39 6.17 7.98
N TYR A 88 18.85 6.40 6.76
CA TYR A 88 20.13 5.93 6.21
C TYR A 88 20.72 7.00 5.27
N ILE A 89 20.60 8.28 5.65
CA ILE A 89 21.59 9.25 5.21
C ILE A 89 22.82 8.93 6.05
N VAL A 90 23.69 8.06 5.53
CA VAL A 90 25.09 8.04 5.91
C VAL A 90 25.55 9.49 5.72
N CYS A 91 25.85 10.21 6.80
CA CYS A 91 26.64 11.41 6.66
C CYS A 91 27.94 10.97 5.96
N PRO A 92 28.26 11.47 4.76
CA PRO A 92 29.57 11.23 4.20
C PRO A 92 30.56 11.93 5.16
N ASP A 93 31.40 11.12 5.78
CA ASP A 93 32.64 11.48 6.48
C ASP A 93 32.62 12.82 7.25
N ALA A 94 32.33 12.73 8.55
CA ALA A 94 32.79 13.74 9.49
C ALA A 94 34.15 13.31 10.04
N GLU A 95 35.19 13.86 9.40
CA GLU A 95 36.62 13.93 9.76
C GLU A 95 37.47 12.64 9.70
#